data_AF-A0A918VXD8-F1
#
_entry.id   AF-A0A918VXD8-F1
#
_cell.length_a   1.000
_cell.length_b   1.000
_cell.length_c   1.000
_cell.angle_alpha   90.00
_cell.angle_beta   90.00
_cell.angle_gamma   90.00
#
_symmetry.space_group_name_H-M   'P 1'
#
loop_
_entity.id
_entity.type
_entity.pdbx_description
1 polymer ?
#
loop_
_entity_poly.entity_id
_entity_poly.type
_entity_poly.pdbx_seq_one_letter_code
_entity_poly.pdbx_strand_id
1 'polypeptide(L)'
;MKLLPEQGEGHGYGHCQLWLPRYTGKPIIAYGTLIFVIALITGLVLWWPRRWNKTIRDASFKIKWTAKFKRLNYDLHNVLGFYTLLVALVLGLTGMVYGMQWFSDVVYWTASGGEKCSGERVISDTIAASTYEVADEDVFFRQVLASEIDPAQNQIAIQYPYGKSGAWNVNINPSFQTR
;
A
#
# COMPACT_ATOMS: atom_id res chain seq x y z
N MET A 1 -22.27 19.50 15.16
CA MET A 1 -20.93 20.13 15.18
C MET A 1 -20.15 19.58 14.00
N LYS A 2 -19.92 20.43 12.99
CA LYS A 2 -19.40 20.05 11.66
C LYS A 2 -17.87 20.08 11.74
N LEU A 3 -17.23 18.91 11.80
CA LEU A 3 -15.76 18.81 11.83
C LEU A 3 -15.24 19.10 10.42
N LEU A 4 -14.60 20.26 10.23
CA LEU A 4 -13.83 20.58 9.04
C LEU A 4 -12.45 19.88 9.11
N PRO A 5 -11.85 19.59 7.94
CA PRO A 5 -10.71 18.69 7.82
C PRO A 5 -9.41 19.41 8.19
N GLU A 6 -8.68 18.86 9.15
CA GLU A 6 -7.31 19.26 9.47
C GLU A 6 -6.40 18.87 8.28
N GLN A 7 -6.05 19.86 7.48
CA GLN A 7 -5.00 19.77 6.49
C GLN A 7 -3.76 20.42 7.06
N GLY A 8 -2.74 19.59 7.32
CA GLY A 8 -1.42 20.02 7.75
C GLY A 8 -0.36 19.05 7.24
N GLU A 9 0.43 19.55 6.30
CA GLU A 9 1.85 19.26 6.07
C GLU A 9 2.27 17.81 5.74
N GLY A 10 2.45 17.55 4.44
CA GLY A 10 3.11 16.37 3.92
C GLY A 10 4.62 16.57 3.77
N HIS A 11 5.41 15.64 4.32
CA HIS A 11 6.82 15.48 3.93
C HIS A 11 7.25 14.02 3.68
N GLY A 12 6.29 13.08 3.55
CA GLY A 12 6.61 11.68 3.22
C GLY A 12 5.59 10.92 2.37
N TYR A 13 4.42 11.52 2.09
CA TYR A 13 3.30 10.81 1.45
C TYR A 13 2.74 11.51 0.21
N GLY A 14 3.42 12.54 -0.30
CA GLY A 14 2.93 13.35 -1.42
C GLY A 14 2.66 12.54 -2.69
N HIS A 15 3.51 11.56 -3.00
CA HIS A 15 3.33 10.68 -4.15
C HIS A 15 2.08 9.78 -4.03
N CYS A 16 1.83 9.24 -2.83
CA CYS A 16 0.72 8.31 -2.58
C CYS A 16 -0.62 9.01 -2.35
N GLN A 17 -0.65 10.34 -2.35
CA GLN A 17 -1.81 11.16 -2.01
C GLN A 17 -2.00 12.31 -3.01
N LEU A 18 -1.21 12.35 -4.08
CA LEU A 18 -1.20 13.42 -5.09
C LEU A 18 -1.01 14.82 -4.46
N TRP A 19 -0.27 14.91 -3.34
CA TRP A 19 -0.14 16.13 -2.53
C TRP A 19 -1.47 16.75 -2.08
N LEU A 20 -2.56 16.00 -2.17
CA LEU A 20 -3.89 16.37 -1.75
C LEU A 20 -4.17 15.88 -0.33
N PRO A 21 -5.23 16.40 0.32
CA PRO A 21 -5.61 16.02 1.68
C PRO A 21 -5.85 14.52 1.74
N ARG A 22 -5.41 13.83 2.80
CA ARG A 22 -5.56 12.36 2.93
C ARG A 22 -6.98 11.86 2.66
N TYR A 23 -7.97 12.65 3.08
CA TYR A 23 -9.39 12.38 2.87
C TYR A 23 -9.78 12.31 1.38
N THR A 24 -9.13 13.09 0.52
CA THR A 24 -9.47 13.24 -0.89
C THR A 24 -8.46 12.55 -1.81
N GLY A 25 -7.16 12.65 -1.52
CA GLY A 25 -6.09 12.09 -2.35
C GLY A 25 -6.10 10.56 -2.39
N LYS A 26 -6.35 9.90 -1.25
CA LYS A 26 -6.45 8.44 -1.17
C LYS A 26 -7.56 7.85 -2.05
N PRO A 27 -8.83 8.30 -1.95
CA PRO A 27 -9.88 7.76 -2.81
C PRO A 27 -9.66 8.07 -4.28
N ILE A 28 -9.12 9.24 -4.64
CA ILE A 28 -8.81 9.56 -6.04
C ILE A 28 -7.86 8.53 -6.65
N ILE A 29 -6.77 8.20 -5.95
CA ILE A 29 -5.80 7.22 -6.45
C ILE A 29 -6.43 5.82 -6.50
N ALA A 30 -7.19 5.43 -5.48
CA ALA A 30 -7.92 4.16 -5.47
C ALA A 30 -8.88 4.04 -6.67
N TYR A 31 -9.76 5.01 -6.89
CA TYR A 31 -10.68 5.00 -8.03
C TYR A 31 -9.95 5.15 -9.38
N GLY A 32 -8.85 5.89 -9.43
CA GLY A 32 -7.98 5.97 -10.60
C GLY A 32 -7.41 4.60 -10.98
N THR A 33 -6.90 3.84 -10.00
CA THR A 33 -6.44 2.46 -10.24
C THR A 33 -7.57 1.52 -10.65
N LEU A 34 -8.79 1.70 -10.11
CA LEU A 34 -9.97 0.94 -10.51
C LEU A 34 -10.32 1.17 -11.99
N ILE A 35 -10.41 2.44 -12.41
CA ILE A 35 -10.71 2.80 -13.80
C ILE A 35 -9.61 2.28 -14.73
N PHE A 36 -8.35 2.37 -14.31
CA PHE A 36 -7.22 1.82 -15.06
C PHE A 36 -7.35 0.31 -15.27
N VAL A 37 -7.67 -0.46 -14.22
CA VAL A 37 -7.90 -1.92 -14.34
C VAL A 37 -9.09 -2.23 -15.23
N ILE A 38 -10.20 -1.50 -15.11
CA ILE A 38 -11.36 -1.65 -16.00
C ILE A 38 -10.94 -1.39 -17.45
N ALA A 39 -10.16 -0.35 -17.73
CA ALA A 39 -9.65 -0.04 -19.06
C ALA A 39 -8.72 -1.15 -19.61
N LEU A 40 -7.93 -1.81 -18.76
CA LEU A 40 -7.12 -2.97 -19.17
C LEU A 40 -8.01 -4.18 -19.54
N ILE A 41 -9.06 -4.46 -18.75
CA ILE A 41 -10.01 -5.54 -19.05
C ILE A 41 -10.76 -5.26 -20.35
N THR A 42 -11.25 -4.03 -20.55
CA THR A 42 -11.94 -3.67 -21.81
C THR A 42 -10.99 -3.70 -23.00
N GLY A 43 -9.73 -3.29 -22.82
CA GLY A 43 -8.68 -3.43 -23.84
C GLY A 43 -8.45 -4.88 -24.25
N LEU A 44 -8.44 -5.83 -23.30
CA LEU A 44 -8.31 -7.25 -23.57
C LEU A 44 -9.51 -7.81 -24.35
N VAL A 45 -10.73 -7.42 -23.95
CA VAL A 45 -11.96 -7.83 -24.62
C VAL A 45 -12.02 -7.28 -26.05
N LEU A 46 -11.64 -6.02 -26.25
CA LEU A 46 -11.62 -5.39 -27.57
C LEU A 46 -10.52 -5.96 -28.47
N TRP A 47 -9.39 -6.36 -27.88
CA TRP A 47 -8.31 -7.03 -28.59
C TRP A 47 -8.74 -8.41 -29.10
N TRP A 48 -9.67 -9.09 -28.41
CA TRP A 48 -10.10 -10.43 -28.79
C TRP A 48 -10.81 -10.42 -30.15
N PRO A 49 -10.20 -11.02 -31.20
CA PRO A 49 -10.78 -10.95 -32.53
C PRO A 49 -12.00 -11.88 -32.62
N ARG A 50 -13.12 -11.35 -33.14
CA ARG A 50 -14.36 -12.13 -33.36
C ARG A 50 -14.17 -13.34 -34.30
N ARG A 51 -13.13 -13.35 -35.13
CA ARG A 51 -12.73 -14.47 -35.99
C ARG A 51 -11.21 -14.65 -35.94
N TRP A 52 -10.74 -15.83 -35.58
CA TRP A 52 -9.32 -16.16 -35.53
C TRP A 52 -8.85 -16.70 -36.89
N ASN A 53 -8.38 -15.81 -37.76
CA ASN A 53 -7.73 -16.18 -39.04
C ASN A 53 -6.20 -16.08 -38.93
N LYS A 54 -5.46 -16.86 -39.74
CA LYS A 54 -3.97 -16.86 -39.75
C LYS A 54 -3.40 -15.45 -39.94
N THR A 55 -3.98 -14.66 -40.84
CA THR A 55 -3.57 -13.27 -41.12
C THR A 55 -3.76 -12.34 -39.92
N ILE A 56 -4.81 -12.56 -39.11
CA ILE A 56 -5.10 -11.75 -37.92
C ILE A 56 -4.12 -12.11 -36.80
N ARG A 57 -3.81 -13.41 -36.64
CA ARG A 57 -2.76 -13.86 -35.72
C ARG A 57 -1.41 -13.23 -36.03
N ASP A 58 -1.00 -13.28 -37.29
CA ASP A 58 0.26 -12.69 -37.69
C ASP A 58 0.27 -11.17 -37.49
N ALA A 59 -0.84 -10.47 -37.70
CA ALA A 59 -0.94 -9.03 -37.44
C ALA A 59 -0.98 -8.65 -35.95
N SER A 60 -1.47 -9.54 -35.09
CA SER A 60 -1.52 -9.32 -33.63
C SER A 60 -0.20 -9.63 -32.93
N PHE A 61 0.66 -10.49 -33.50
CA PHE A 61 1.90 -10.96 -32.87
C PHE A 61 3.19 -10.64 -33.63
N LYS A 62 3.13 -10.18 -34.88
CA LYS A 62 4.33 -9.83 -35.67
C LYS A 62 4.32 -8.36 -36.09
N ILE A 63 5.44 -7.69 -35.81
CA ILE A 63 5.67 -6.30 -36.20
C ILE A 63 6.24 -6.27 -37.62
N LYS A 64 5.58 -5.56 -38.55
CA LYS A 64 6.11 -5.31 -39.90
C LYS A 64 6.92 -4.02 -39.91
N TRP A 65 8.23 -4.16 -39.71
CA TRP A 65 9.18 -3.04 -39.61
C TRP A 65 9.33 -2.20 -40.91
N THR A 66 8.97 -2.74 -42.07
CA THR A 66 9.07 -2.05 -43.37
C THR A 66 7.85 -1.19 -43.72
N ALA A 67 6.89 -1.02 -42.80
CA ALA A 67 5.64 -0.30 -43.07
C ALA A 67 5.74 1.22 -42.81
N LYS A 68 4.82 1.99 -43.38
CA LYS A 68 4.66 3.44 -43.08
C LYS A 68 4.46 3.66 -41.57
N PHE A 69 4.97 4.77 -41.04
CA PHE A 69 4.97 5.11 -39.61
C PHE A 69 3.59 4.94 -38.91
N LYS A 70 2.50 5.33 -39.57
CA LYS A 70 1.12 5.14 -39.06
C LYS A 70 0.78 3.67 -38.79
N ARG A 71 1.24 2.76 -39.66
CA ARG A 71 1.02 1.32 -39.52
C ARG A 71 1.99 0.69 -38.52
N LEU A 72 3.23 1.18 -38.47
CA LEU A 72 4.20 0.76 -37.48
C LEU A 72 3.73 1.06 -36.04
N ASN A 73 3.18 2.24 -35.77
CA ASN A 73 2.67 2.58 -34.43
C ASN A 73 1.46 1.70 -34.04
N TYR A 74 0.57 1.39 -34.98
CA TYR A 74 -0.54 0.46 -34.74
C TYR A 74 -0.05 -0.96 -34.42
N ASP A 75 0.85 -1.49 -35.25
CA ASP A 75 1.43 -2.83 -35.04
C ASP A 75 2.23 -2.88 -33.71
N LEU A 76 2.94 -1.79 -33.36
CA LEU A 76 3.65 -1.67 -32.09
C LEU A 76 2.67 -1.63 -30.91
N HIS A 77 1.63 -0.80 -30.95
CA HIS A 77 0.65 -0.74 -29.87
C HIS A 77 -0.07 -2.08 -29.67
N ASN A 78 -0.35 -2.81 -30.75
CA ASN A 78 -1.04 -4.09 -30.68
C ASN A 78 -0.17 -5.18 -30.04
N VAL A 79 1.09 -5.30 -30.47
CA VAL A 79 2.04 -6.29 -29.96
C VAL A 79 2.53 -5.92 -28.56
N LEU A 80 3.05 -4.69 -28.41
CA LEU A 80 3.62 -4.20 -27.17
C LEU A 80 2.51 -4.06 -26.11
N GLY A 81 1.35 -3.52 -26.48
CA GLY A 81 0.19 -3.40 -25.61
C GLY A 81 -0.32 -4.76 -25.12
N PHE A 82 -0.30 -5.81 -25.94
CA PHE A 82 -0.69 -7.15 -25.49
C PHE A 82 0.27 -7.70 -24.41
N TYR A 83 1.59 -7.56 -24.61
CA TYR A 83 2.57 -8.01 -23.63
C TYR A 83 2.54 -7.17 -22.34
N THR A 84 2.43 -5.85 -22.45
CA THR A 84 2.37 -4.97 -21.28
C THR A 84 1.04 -5.07 -20.54
N LEU A 85 -0.06 -5.41 -21.22
CA LEU A 85 -1.37 -5.59 -20.59
C LEU A 85 -1.34 -6.63 -19.49
N LEU A 86 -0.69 -7.79 -19.70
CA LEU A 86 -0.62 -8.84 -18.69
C LEU A 86 0.15 -8.37 -17.45
N VAL A 87 1.29 -7.70 -17.65
CA VAL A 87 2.10 -7.14 -16.55
C VAL A 87 1.35 -6.02 -15.83
N ALA A 88 0.75 -5.09 -16.57
CA ALA A 88 0.00 -3.96 -16.04
C ALA A 88 -1.26 -4.41 -15.30
N LEU A 89 -1.89 -5.51 -15.73
CA LEU A 89 -3.07 -6.08 -15.06
C LEU A 89 -2.68 -6.65 -13.69
N VAL A 90 -1.59 -7.41 -13.61
CA VAL A 90 -1.09 -7.93 -12.32
C VAL A 90 -0.74 -6.78 -11.38
N LEU A 91 -0.01 -5.77 -11.87
CA LEU A 91 0.33 -4.58 -11.08
C LEU A 91 -0.92 -3.80 -10.64
N GLY A 92 -1.90 -3.62 -11.54
CA GLY A 92 -3.16 -2.94 -11.23
C GLY A 92 -3.98 -3.69 -10.18
N LEU A 93 -4.10 -5.02 -10.31
CA LEU A 93 -4.79 -5.86 -9.32
C LEU A 93 -4.10 -5.79 -7.95
N THR A 94 -2.76 -5.90 -7.89
CA THR A 94 -2.02 -5.75 -6.63
C THR A 94 -2.19 -4.36 -6.03
N GLY A 95 -2.16 -3.30 -6.85
CA GLY A 95 -2.42 -1.93 -6.41
C GLY A 95 -3.82 -1.74 -5.83
N MET A 96 -4.84 -2.40 -6.40
CA MET A 96 -6.20 -2.37 -5.85
C MET A 96 -6.30 -3.08 -4.49
N VAL A 97 -5.57 -4.18 -4.26
CA VAL A 97 -5.53 -4.85 -2.94
C VAL A 97 -5.00 -3.90 -1.86
N TYR A 98 -3.94 -3.14 -2.15
CA TYR A 98 -3.38 -2.19 -1.18
C TYR A 98 -4.20 -0.90 -1.06
N GLY A 99 -4.84 -0.46 -2.14
CA GLY A 99 -5.56 0.82 -2.21
C GLY A 99 -6.99 0.75 -1.67
N MET A 100 -7.64 -0.42 -1.74
CA MET A 100 -9.06 -0.58 -1.44
C MET A 100 -9.30 -1.76 -0.50
N GLN A 101 -9.66 -1.46 0.75
CA GLN A 101 -9.95 -2.48 1.77
C GLN A 101 -11.02 -3.47 1.32
N TRP A 102 -12.13 -2.98 0.75
CA TRP A 102 -13.21 -3.84 0.25
C TRP A 102 -12.74 -4.82 -0.83
N PHE A 103 -11.79 -4.42 -1.69
CA PHE A 103 -11.27 -5.29 -2.75
C PHE A 103 -10.35 -6.36 -2.14
N SER A 104 -9.50 -5.97 -1.19
CA SER A 104 -8.70 -6.93 -0.41
C SER A 104 -9.58 -7.95 0.30
N ASP A 105 -10.69 -7.52 0.89
CA ASP A 105 -11.63 -8.42 1.57
C ASP A 105 -12.27 -9.41 0.60
N VAL A 106 -12.69 -8.96 -0.59
CA VAL A 106 -13.22 -9.83 -1.64
C VAL A 106 -12.18 -10.83 -2.11
N VAL A 107 -10.95 -10.37 -2.40
CA VAL A 107 -9.86 -11.25 -2.84
C VAL A 107 -9.55 -12.28 -1.75
N TYR A 108 -9.43 -11.86 -0.50
CA TYR A 108 -9.20 -12.76 0.63
C TYR A 108 -10.34 -13.76 0.77
N TRP A 109 -11.59 -13.32 0.71
CA TRP A 109 -12.77 -14.19 0.80
C TRP A 109 -12.78 -15.23 -0.33
N THR A 110 -12.46 -14.84 -1.57
CA THR A 110 -12.37 -15.77 -2.69
C THR A 110 -11.21 -16.75 -2.56
N ALA A 111 -10.06 -16.32 -2.05
CA ALA A 111 -8.86 -17.15 -1.92
C ALA A 111 -8.93 -18.10 -0.71
N SER A 112 -9.54 -17.67 0.39
CA SER A 112 -9.72 -18.45 1.63
C SER A 112 -10.93 -19.40 1.58
N GLY A 113 -11.74 -19.34 0.52
CA GLY A 113 -12.92 -20.20 0.37
C GLY A 113 -14.09 -19.78 1.27
N GLY A 114 -14.15 -18.51 1.68
CA GLY A 114 -15.30 -17.96 2.39
C GLY A 114 -15.01 -17.31 3.74
N GLU A 115 -13.75 -17.34 4.20
CA GLU A 115 -13.36 -16.71 5.45
C GLU A 115 -13.22 -15.20 5.30
N LYS A 116 -13.51 -14.45 6.36
CA LYS A 116 -13.26 -13.00 6.41
C LYS A 116 -11.86 -12.78 6.96
N CYS A 117 -11.12 -11.86 6.37
CA CYS A 117 -9.84 -11.42 6.92
C CYS A 117 -10.12 -10.59 8.17
N SER A 118 -10.22 -11.24 9.34
CA SER A 118 -10.24 -10.54 10.62
C SER A 118 -8.81 -10.11 10.93
N GLY A 119 -8.37 -9.01 10.32
CA GLY A 119 -7.18 -8.29 10.74
C GLY A 119 -7.47 -7.60 12.07
N GLU A 120 -7.67 -8.38 13.13
CA GLU A 120 -7.71 -7.84 14.47
C GLU A 120 -6.32 -7.26 14.71
N ARG A 121 -6.27 -5.93 14.84
CA ARG A 121 -5.02 -5.25 15.20
C ARG A 121 -4.62 -5.87 16.53
N VAL A 122 -3.49 -6.58 16.56
CA VAL A 122 -2.93 -7.10 17.81
C VAL A 122 -2.64 -5.89 18.67
N ILE A 123 -3.57 -5.56 19.55
CA ILE A 123 -3.35 -4.57 20.59
C ILE A 123 -2.59 -5.33 21.65
N SER A 124 -1.33 -4.96 21.85
CA SER A 124 -0.55 -5.51 22.97
C SER A 124 -1.26 -5.10 24.25
N ASP A 125 -2.00 -6.03 24.85
CA ASP A 125 -2.58 -5.86 26.18
C ASP A 125 -1.44 -6.00 27.21
N THR A 126 -0.73 -4.90 27.45
CA THR A 126 0.41 -4.81 28.39
C THR A 126 0.01 -5.14 29.84
N ILE A 127 -1.28 -5.34 30.14
CA ILE A 127 -1.82 -5.60 31.49
C ILE A 127 -1.87 -7.11 31.81
N ALA A 128 -1.81 -8.00 30.82
CA ALA A 128 -1.88 -9.45 31.03
C ALA A 128 -0.51 -10.13 31.28
N ALA A 129 0.60 -9.38 31.18
CA ALA A 129 1.97 -9.90 31.31
C ALA A 129 2.54 -9.82 32.75
N SER A 130 1.70 -9.73 33.78
CA SER A 130 2.13 -9.53 35.17
C SER A 130 2.70 -10.78 35.88
N THR A 131 3.18 -11.79 35.15
CA THR A 131 3.80 -12.98 35.75
C THR A 131 4.99 -13.51 34.95
N TYR A 132 5.87 -12.61 34.53
CA TYR A 132 7.24 -12.97 34.15
C TYR A 132 8.20 -12.39 35.18
N GLU A 133 9.20 -13.16 35.60
CA GLU A 133 10.33 -12.65 36.39
C GLU A 133 10.77 -11.32 35.79
N VAL A 134 10.82 -10.29 36.63
CA VAL A 134 11.00 -8.91 36.23
C VAL A 134 12.34 -8.78 35.52
N ALA A 135 12.32 -8.86 34.19
CA ALA A 135 13.47 -8.54 33.37
C ALA A 135 13.85 -7.07 33.66
N ASP A 136 15.14 -6.76 33.65
CA ASP A 136 15.66 -5.39 33.89
C ASP A 136 14.93 -4.31 33.06
N GLU A 137 14.36 -4.73 31.92
CA GLU A 137 13.49 -3.97 31.03
C GLU A 137 12.25 -3.35 31.72
N ASP A 138 11.60 -4.10 32.60
CA ASP A 138 10.34 -3.67 33.24
C ASP A 138 10.59 -2.69 34.39
N VAL A 139 11.71 -2.82 35.12
CA VAL A 139 12.15 -1.83 36.13
C VAL A 139 12.39 -0.47 35.46
N PHE A 140 13.03 -0.51 34.30
CA PHE A 140 13.40 0.70 33.56
C PHE A 140 12.20 1.38 32.91
N PHE A 141 11.27 0.61 32.32
CA PHE A 141 10.01 1.14 31.79
C PHE A 141 9.16 1.81 32.89
N ARG A 142 9.11 1.22 34.08
CA ARG A 142 8.41 1.80 35.24
C ARG A 142 9.06 3.10 35.71
N GLN A 143 10.39 3.22 35.66
CA GLN A 143 11.09 4.46 36.01
C GLN A 143 10.76 5.59 35.02
N VAL A 144 10.63 5.27 33.73
CA VAL A 144 10.21 6.25 32.71
C VAL A 144 8.76 6.68 32.94
N LEU A 145 7.85 5.75 33.23
CA LEU A 145 6.45 6.10 33.55
C LEU A 145 6.32 6.94 34.83
N ALA A 146 7.18 6.71 35.83
CA ALA A 146 7.21 7.47 37.07
C ALA A 146 7.75 8.90 36.90
N SER A 147 8.38 9.22 35.76
CA SER A 147 9.01 10.52 35.52
C SER A 147 8.07 11.62 35.00
N GLU A 148 6.75 11.40 35.07
CA GLU A 148 5.69 12.35 34.60
C GLU A 148 5.82 12.77 33.12
N ILE A 149 6.54 11.99 32.32
CA ILE A 149 6.70 12.25 30.88
C ILE A 149 5.44 11.76 30.17
N ASP A 150 4.66 12.69 29.61
CA ASP A 150 3.47 12.35 28.83
C ASP A 150 3.87 11.57 27.56
N PRO A 151 3.51 10.27 27.44
CA PRO A 151 3.84 9.45 26.28
C PRO A 151 3.05 9.84 25.02
N ALA A 152 1.99 10.65 25.14
CA ALA A 152 1.27 11.20 24.00
C ALA A 152 1.98 12.42 23.41
N GLN A 153 2.77 13.15 24.21
CA GLN A 153 3.47 14.37 23.80
C GLN A 153 4.95 14.15 23.51
N ASN A 154 5.53 13.03 23.92
CA ASN A 154 6.95 12.74 23.77
C ASN A 154 7.17 11.39 23.10
N GLN A 155 8.08 11.34 22.13
CA GLN A 155 8.54 10.08 21.56
C GLN A 155 9.62 9.50 22.47
N ILE A 156 9.32 8.34 23.06
CA ILE A 156 10.23 7.60 23.92
C ILE A 156 10.87 6.48 23.08
N ALA A 157 12.20 6.49 22.97
CA ALA A 157 12.96 5.42 22.32
C ALA A 157 13.86 4.73 23.36
N ILE A 158 13.63 3.43 23.53
CA ILE A 158 14.46 2.56 24.39
C ILE A 158 15.41 1.79 23.47
N GLN A 159 16.71 1.91 23.72
CA GLN A 159 17.72 1.14 23.02
C GLN A 159 18.24 0.02 23.91
N TYR A 160 18.11 -1.21 23.41
CA TYR A 160 18.61 -2.41 24.09
C TYR A 160 20.14 -2.41 24.12
N PRO A 161 20.75 -2.80 25.25
CA PRO A 161 22.19 -2.92 25.36
C PRO A 161 22.71 -4.05 24.47
N TYR A 162 23.89 -3.86 23.89
CA TYR A 162 24.60 -4.94 23.23
C TYR A 162 25.29 -5.83 24.27
N GLY A 163 24.77 -7.03 24.49
CA GLY A 163 25.35 -8.05 25.38
C GLY A 163 24.99 -7.89 26.87
N LYS A 164 25.51 -8.79 27.72
CA LYS A 164 25.13 -8.94 29.14
C LYS A 164 25.60 -7.81 30.08
N SER A 165 26.37 -6.85 29.57
CA SER A 165 26.97 -5.76 30.37
C SER A 165 26.88 -4.40 29.68
N GLY A 166 26.00 -4.25 28.70
CA GLY A 166 25.80 -2.97 28.02
C GLY A 166 24.94 -2.00 28.84
N ALA A 167 25.03 -0.70 28.51
CA ALA A 167 24.21 0.33 29.14
C ALA A 167 22.87 0.51 28.40
N TRP A 168 21.79 0.65 29.17
CA TRP A 168 20.48 1.05 28.67
C TRP A 168 20.49 2.54 28.31
N ASN A 169 19.95 2.88 27.15
CA ASN A 169 19.80 4.27 26.72
C ASN A 169 18.32 4.60 26.48
N VAL A 170 17.87 5.72 27.06
CA VAL A 170 16.55 6.30 26.79
C VAL A 170 16.72 7.68 26.20
N ASN A 171 16.11 7.87 25.04
CA ASN A 171 15.98 9.17 24.42
C ASN A 171 14.52 9.58 24.51
N ILE A 172 14.28 10.74 25.12
CA ILE A 172 12.98 11.38 25.17
C ILE A 172 13.05 12.59 24.24
N ASN A 173 12.36 12.48 23.11
CA ASN A 173 12.26 13.58 22.16
C ASN A 173 10.87 14.22 22.30
N PRO A 174 10.77 15.56 22.43
CA PRO A 174 9.48 16.22 22.34
C PRO A 174 8.89 15.95 20.95
N SER A 175 7.61 15.55 20.91
CA SER A 175 6.93 15.36 19.63
C SER A 175 6.70 16.72 18.96
N PHE A 176 6.61 16.74 17.64
CA PHE A 176 6.46 17.97 16.85
C PHE A 176 5.15 18.76 17.12
N GLN A 177 4.30 18.33 18.05
CA GLN A 177 3.03 19.00 18.38
C GLN A 177 3.17 20.13 19.42
N THR A 178 4.34 20.29 20.07
CA THR A 178 4.56 21.31 21.12
C THR A 178 5.30 22.56 20.62
N ARG A 179 5.17 22.96 19.35
CA ARG A 179 5.59 24.28 18.85
C ARG A 179 4.49 24.97 18.07
#